data_AF-A0A843EEI8-F1
#
_entry.id   AF-A0A843EEI8-F1
#
_cell.length_a   1.000
_cell.length_b   1.000
_cell.length_c   1.000
_cell.angle_alpha   90.00
_cell.angle_beta   90.00
_cell.angle_gamma   90.00
#
_symmetry.space_group_name_H-M   'P 1'
#
loop_
_entity.id
_entity.type
_entity.pdbx_description
1 polymer ?
#
loop_
_entity_poly.entity_id
_entity_poly.type
_entity_poly.pdbx_seq_one_letter_code
_entity_poly.pdbx_strand_id
1 'polypeptide(L)' 'SAPGTSRGDYCMVTGPNIIHGSDSPESAAREIGIFFKPEELVDYTKDSNKWLYE' A
#
# COMPACT_ATOMS: atom_id res chain seq x y z
N SER A 1 6.19 -9.66 -13.99
CA SER A 1 5.35 -8.46 -13.84
C SER A 1 5.42 -7.62 -15.10
N ALA A 2 4.38 -6.89 -15.46
CA ALA A 2 4.41 -6.03 -16.65
C ALA A 2 5.26 -4.77 -16.40
N PRO A 3 5.91 -4.20 -17.44
CA PRO A 3 6.56 -2.88 -17.36
C PRO A 3 5.60 -1.79 -16.86
N GLY A 4 6.11 -0.80 -16.13
CA GLY A 4 5.34 0.25 -15.46
C GLY A 4 4.81 -0.14 -14.07
N THR A 5 4.94 -1.40 -13.67
CA THR A 5 4.69 -1.83 -12.29
C THR A 5 5.99 -1.78 -11.50
N SER A 6 5.93 -1.51 -10.19
CA SER A 6 7.14 -1.44 -9.34
C SER A 6 8.04 -2.68 -9.46
N ARG A 7 7.46 -3.89 -9.49
CA ARG A 7 8.24 -5.12 -9.67
C ARG A 7 8.67 -5.36 -11.11
N GLY A 8 7.94 -4.86 -12.11
CA GLY A 8 8.33 -4.99 -13.52
C GLY A 8 9.53 -4.12 -13.87
N ASP A 9 9.61 -2.93 -13.26
CA ASP A 9 10.67 -1.97 -13.56
C ASP A 9 11.91 -2.15 -12.69
N TYR A 10 11.76 -2.64 -11.45
CA TYR A 10 12.85 -2.63 -10.45
C TYR A 10 13.26 -4.01 -9.92
N CYS A 11 12.57 -5.10 -10.28
CA CYS A 11 12.86 -6.44 -9.74
C CYS A 11 13.12 -7.46 -10.84
N MET A 12 14.10 -8.35 -10.60
CA MET A 12 14.46 -9.42 -11.55
C MET A 12 14.04 -10.81 -11.08
N VAL A 13 13.91 -11.03 -9.77
CA VAL A 13 13.65 -12.34 -9.17
C VAL A 13 12.65 -12.23 -8.01
N THR A 14 11.96 -13.34 -7.68
CA THR A 14 10.83 -13.33 -6.75
C THR A 14 11.20 -13.02 -5.30
N GLY A 15 12.41 -13.39 -4.85
CA GLY A 15 12.85 -13.20 -3.46
C GLY A 15 13.02 -11.70 -3.11
N PRO A 16 14.04 -11.03 -3.64
CA PRO A 16 14.19 -9.58 -3.51
C PRO A 16 13.25 -8.83 -4.46
N ASN A 17 11.97 -8.72 -4.08
CA ASN A 17 10.92 -8.07 -4.88
C ASN A 17 10.45 -6.69 -4.35
N ILE A 18 11.29 -6.08 -3.51
CA ILE A 18 11.25 -4.70 -2.99
C ILE A 18 10.09 -4.36 -2.04
N ILE A 19 8.86 -4.77 -2.34
CA ILE A 19 7.65 -4.27 -1.68
C ILE A 19 6.69 -5.40 -1.30
N HIS A 20 6.02 -5.24 -0.15
CA HIS A 20 4.88 -6.03 0.29
C HIS A 20 3.59 -5.19 0.20
N GLY A 21 2.47 -5.84 -0.09
CA GLY A 21 1.14 -5.26 -0.03
C GLY A 21 0.15 -6.34 0.38
N SER A 22 -0.82 -5.98 1.23
CA SER A 22 -1.84 -6.91 1.70
C SER A 22 -2.67 -7.44 0.53
N ASP A 23 -3.03 -8.73 0.59
CA ASP A 23 -3.70 -9.44 -0.49
C ASP A 23 -5.24 -9.37 -0.44
N SER A 24 -5.81 -8.89 0.66
CA SER A 24 -7.25 -8.66 0.83
C SER A 24 -7.54 -7.56 1.86
N PRO A 25 -8.78 -7.02 1.91
CA PRO A 25 -9.21 -6.10 2.96
C PRO A 25 -9.06 -6.68 4.38
N GLU A 26 -9.34 -7.97 4.57
CA GLU A 26 -9.20 -8.66 5.84
C GLU A 26 -7.73 -8.79 6.25
N SER A 27 -6.84 -9.12 5.30
CA SER A 27 -5.40 -9.11 5.54
C SER A 27 -4.87 -7.71 5.85
N ALA A 28 -5.35 -6.69 5.15
CA ALA A 28 -4.96 -5.30 5.39
C ALA A 28 -5.34 -4.85 6.81
N ALA A 29 -6.58 -5.08 7.25
CA ALA A 29 -7.02 -4.74 8.59
C ALA A 29 -6.19 -5.44 9.68
N ARG A 30 -5.87 -6.72 9.46
CA ARG A 30 -5.00 -7.49 10.36
C ARG A 30 -3.57 -6.94 10.38
N GLU A 31 -2.95 -6.71 9.23
CA GLU A 31 -1.57 -6.24 9.11
C GLU A 31 -1.39 -4.82 9.66
N ILE A 32 -2.33 -3.90 9.40
CA ILE A 32 -2.31 -2.55 9.97
C ILE A 32 -2.26 -2.62 11.50
N GLY A 33 -3.06 -3.48 12.12
CA GLY A 33 -3.04 -3.69 13.58
C GLY A 33 -1.79 -4.39 14.13
N ILE A 34 -0.99 -5.04 13.28
CA ILE A 34 0.31 -5.61 13.67
C ILE A 34 1.40 -4.52 13.65
N PHE A 35 1.41 -3.67 12.63
CA PHE A 35 2.49 -2.72 12.38
C PHE A 35 2.30 -1.35 13.04
N PHE A 36 1.05 -0.94 13.29
CA PHE A 36 0.73 0.38 13.80
C PHE A 36 -0.20 0.30 15.00
N LYS A 37 0.03 1.18 15.97
CA LYS A 37 -0.95 1.48 17.01
C LYS A 37 -2.03 2.41 16.46
N PRO A 38 -3.25 2.37 17.02
CA PRO A 38 -4.33 3.25 16.56
C PRO A 38 -3.96 4.74 16.55
N GLU A 39 -3.19 5.20 17.54
CA GLU A 39 -2.75 6.60 17.64
C GLU A 39 -1.70 7.03 16.61
N GLU A 40 -1.07 6.10 15.89
CA GLU A 40 -0.14 6.40 14.80
C GLU A 40 -0.88 6.66 13.47
N LEU A 41 -2.17 6.33 13.40
CA LEU A 41 -3.01 6.54 12.23
C LEU A 41 -3.61 7.95 12.27
N VAL A 42 -3.14 8.81 11.36
CA VAL A 42 -3.61 10.19 11.26
C VAL A 42 -4.76 10.28 10.26
N ASP A 43 -5.93 10.67 10.74
CA ASP A 43 -7.05 11.05 9.88
C ASP A 43 -6.92 12.52 9.45
N TYR A 44 -7.01 12.77 8.15
CA TYR A 44 -6.92 14.10 7.58
C TYR A 44 -7.56 14.14 6.18
N THR A 45 -8.04 15.33 5.81
CA THR A 45 -8.58 15.56 4.46
C THR A 45 -7.48 16.05 3.54
N LYS A 46 -7.27 15.37 2.41
CA LYS A 46 -6.38 15.83 1.33
C LYS A 46 -7.11 16.87 0.48
N ASP A 47 -6.51 18.04 0.26
CA ASP A 47 -7.07 19.09 -0.60
C ASP A 47 -7.35 18.59 -2.03
N SER A 48 -6.53 17.66 -2.53
CA SER A 48 -6.69 17.05 -3.85
C SER A 48 -7.95 16.20 -3.98
N ASN A 49 -8.59 15.79 -2.87
CA ASN A 49 -9.77 14.94 -2.92
C ASN A 49 -10.92 15.60 -3.71
N LYS A 50 -11.00 16.94 -3.73
CA LYS A 50 -11.99 17.71 -4.52
C LYS A 50 -11.89 17.50 -6.04
N TRP A 51 -10.76 16.99 -6.52
CA TRP A 51 -10.52 16.70 -7.93
C TRP A 51 -10.49 15.20 -8.24
N LEU A 52 -10.47 14.34 -7.21
CA LEU A 52 -10.31 12.88 -7.35
C LEU A 52 -11.64 12.14 -7.23
N TYR A 53 -12.55 12.65 -6.40
CA TYR A 53 -13.83 12.02 -6.09
C TYR A 53 -14.97 13.00 -6.42
N GLU A 54 -16.07 12.47 -6.96
CA GLU A 54 -17.36 13.19 -7.12
C GLU A 54 -18.18 13.17 -5.82
#